data_AF-K3XQT7-F1
#
_entry.id   AF-K3XQT7-F1
#
_cell.length_a   1.000
_cell.length_b   1.000
_cell.length_c   1.000
_cell.angle_alpha   90.00
_cell.angle_beta   90.00
_cell.angle_gamma   90.00
#
_symmetry.space_group_name_H-M   'P 1'
#
loop_
_entity.id
_entity.type
_entity.pdbx_description
1 polymer ?
#
loop_
_entity_poly.entity_id
_entity_poly.type
_entity_poly.pdbx_seq_one_letter_code
_entity_poly.pdbx_strand_id
1 'polypeptide(L)'
;MAFTAALEADLRALSAEARRRHPAVKDAAEHAILKLRSLSGPSEIAQNEDIVRMFLMACSVKSVKLSVIGLSCLQKLISHGAVASSALKEILATLKDHAEMTDEIVQLKTLQTMLILFQSHLHPESEESMSQALGICLYLLESSRSSDSVRNTAAATFRQAVALVFDNVIRAESLPSGKASSARLSSRVSSVADNIALHDRSLASNSGEPTMRENLSDVGKLGLRLLEDLTALAAGGSATWLRVHSLHRTFALDILEFVLSTYVSIFRALLSYQQVLRHQICSLLMTSLRTNVELEGEAGEPSFRRLVLRLVSHVIRLYSSSLVTESEVLFCRFSYASQSWNPVNTNVVENIVRALALVVATIQASDSSEETLAAVAGMFSSKAKGIEWSMDNDASNAAVLVASEAHTITLALEGLLGVVFTIATLTDEALDVGELESPKCESNSMECSGQLALLCMAMVNSTWLTILDSLSLILMRSQGEAIILEILKGYQAFTQACGVLRAIEPLNSFLASLCKFTINNPNEGEKKSILQSPGSKKSETTMDQRDGIILTPKNVQALRTLFNVAHRLHNILGPSWVLVSSIAIILLTLPVPLTGSISFCFKTFKRHIWT
;
A
#
# COMPACT_ATOMS: atom_id res chain seq x y z
N MET A 1 16.01 -35.83 -18.21
CA MET A 1 14.99 -36.86 -18.52
C MET A 1 13.61 -36.25 -18.78
N ALA A 2 12.93 -35.64 -17.81
CA ALA A 2 11.58 -35.07 -18.04
C ALA A 2 11.56 -33.89 -19.02
N PHE A 3 12.53 -32.97 -18.92
CA PHE A 3 12.65 -31.80 -19.82
C PHE A 3 12.90 -32.18 -21.29
N THR A 4 13.86 -33.06 -21.54
CA THR A 4 14.20 -33.51 -22.91
C THR A 4 13.06 -34.30 -23.55
N ALA A 5 12.34 -35.12 -22.78
CA ALA A 5 11.15 -35.82 -23.25
C ALA A 5 10.01 -34.85 -23.62
N ALA A 6 9.79 -33.81 -22.81
CA ALA A 6 8.80 -32.78 -23.12
C ALA A 6 9.15 -32.01 -24.40
N LEU A 7 10.42 -31.61 -24.56
CA LEU A 7 10.88 -30.90 -25.76
C LEU A 7 10.78 -31.78 -27.02
N GLU A 8 11.08 -33.08 -26.91
CA GLU A 8 10.91 -34.02 -28.02
C GLU A 8 9.42 -34.21 -28.38
N ALA A 9 8.52 -34.20 -27.40
CA ALA A 9 7.07 -34.26 -27.64
C ALA A 9 6.59 -32.99 -28.38
N ASP A 10 7.06 -31.82 -27.98
CA ASP A 10 6.70 -30.57 -28.64
C ASP A 10 7.25 -30.49 -30.08
N LEU A 11 8.49 -30.95 -30.33
CA LEU A 11 9.07 -31.03 -31.68
C LEU A 11 8.27 -31.99 -32.57
N ARG A 12 7.77 -33.10 -32.04
CA ARG A 12 6.87 -34.01 -32.77
C ARG A 12 5.54 -33.32 -33.10
N ALA A 13 4.96 -32.59 -32.16
CA ALA A 13 3.74 -31.82 -32.39
C ALA A 13 3.95 -30.74 -33.46
N LEU A 14 5.09 -30.05 -33.41
CA LEU A 14 5.49 -29.03 -34.38
C LEU A 14 5.66 -29.63 -35.79
N SER A 15 6.36 -30.76 -35.91
CA SER A 15 6.52 -31.49 -37.17
C SER A 15 5.17 -31.94 -37.74
N ALA A 16 4.27 -32.45 -36.89
CA ALA A 16 2.94 -32.88 -37.30
C ALA A 16 2.09 -31.71 -37.84
N GLU A 17 2.12 -30.56 -37.18
CA GLU A 17 1.39 -29.36 -37.61
C GLU A 17 1.99 -28.75 -38.90
N ALA A 18 3.32 -28.74 -39.02
CA ALA A 18 4.01 -28.18 -40.18
C ALA A 18 3.89 -29.05 -41.46
N ARG A 19 3.62 -30.36 -41.32
CA ARG A 19 3.70 -31.37 -42.40
C ARG A 19 3.01 -30.98 -43.71
N ARG A 20 1.85 -30.33 -43.64
CA ARG A 20 1.02 -30.04 -44.84
C ARG A 20 1.40 -28.73 -45.54
N ARG A 21 1.79 -27.71 -44.78
CA ARG A 21 1.94 -26.33 -45.29
C ARG A 21 3.38 -25.81 -45.25
N HIS A 22 4.23 -26.38 -44.41
CA HIS A 22 5.58 -25.89 -44.12
C HIS A 22 6.58 -27.06 -44.04
N PRO A 23 6.88 -27.74 -45.16
CA PRO A 23 7.78 -28.90 -45.18
C PRO A 23 9.19 -28.58 -44.64
N ALA A 24 9.71 -27.38 -44.88
CA ALA A 24 10.98 -26.95 -44.32
C ALA A 24 11.01 -26.97 -42.78
N VAL A 25 9.92 -26.54 -42.12
CA VAL A 25 9.79 -26.57 -40.65
C VAL A 25 9.66 -28.01 -40.12
N LYS A 26 8.95 -28.87 -40.87
CA LYS A 26 8.83 -30.29 -40.56
C LYS A 26 10.21 -30.97 -40.57
N ASP A 27 10.99 -30.80 -41.64
CA ASP A 27 12.28 -31.49 -41.81
C ASP A 27 13.31 -30.97 -40.79
N ALA A 28 13.29 -29.68 -40.51
CA ALA A 28 14.01 -29.05 -39.41
C ALA A 28 13.68 -29.66 -38.03
N ALA A 29 12.40 -29.84 -37.71
CA ALA A 29 11.95 -30.42 -36.46
C ALA A 29 12.39 -31.90 -36.33
N GLU A 30 12.30 -32.68 -37.40
CA GLU A 30 12.75 -34.08 -37.42
C GLU A 30 14.27 -34.18 -37.20
N HIS A 31 15.05 -33.29 -37.82
CA HIS A 31 16.49 -33.22 -37.61
C HIS A 31 16.86 -32.79 -36.18
N ALA A 32 16.13 -31.82 -35.60
CA ALA A 32 16.32 -31.40 -34.22
C ALA A 32 16.01 -32.52 -33.20
N ILE A 33 15.00 -33.37 -33.46
CA ILE A 33 14.71 -34.54 -32.63
C ILE A 33 15.89 -35.50 -32.59
N LEU A 34 16.52 -35.79 -33.73
CA LEU A 34 17.69 -36.67 -33.79
C LEU A 34 18.87 -36.09 -33.01
N LYS A 35 19.12 -34.78 -33.15
CA LYS A 35 20.14 -34.08 -32.36
C LYS A 35 19.83 -34.12 -30.86
N LEU A 36 18.59 -33.85 -30.47
CA LEU A 36 18.20 -33.81 -29.06
C LEU A 36 18.42 -35.15 -28.34
N ARG A 37 18.27 -36.28 -29.03
CA ARG A 37 18.54 -37.62 -28.46
C ARG A 37 20.01 -37.87 -28.15
N SER A 38 20.92 -37.13 -28.79
CA SER A 38 22.36 -37.23 -28.55
C SER A 38 22.85 -36.33 -27.41
N LEU A 39 22.00 -35.44 -26.89
CA LEU A 39 22.34 -34.46 -25.86
C LEU A 39 21.86 -34.92 -24.48
N SER A 40 22.70 -34.72 -23.47
CA SER A 40 22.50 -35.26 -22.12
C SER A 40 21.98 -34.21 -21.13
N GLY A 41 22.08 -32.91 -21.42
CA GLY A 41 21.65 -31.86 -20.49
C GLY A 41 21.38 -30.46 -21.08
N PRO A 42 20.79 -29.54 -20.28
CA PRO A 42 20.41 -28.18 -20.72
C PRO A 42 21.59 -27.34 -21.24
N SER A 43 22.78 -27.47 -20.64
CA SER A 43 23.97 -26.73 -21.05
C SER A 43 24.48 -27.16 -22.44
N GLU A 44 24.38 -28.45 -22.77
CA GLU A 44 24.73 -28.96 -24.10
C GLU A 44 23.72 -28.52 -25.16
N ILE A 45 22.44 -28.41 -24.78
CA ILE A 45 21.39 -27.84 -25.64
C ILE A 45 21.67 -26.35 -25.89
N ALA A 46 22.08 -25.60 -24.87
CA ALA A 46 22.40 -24.18 -25.00
C ALA A 46 23.58 -23.93 -25.96
N GLN A 47 24.55 -24.84 -26.04
CA GLN A 47 25.68 -24.75 -26.99
C GLN A 47 25.27 -25.04 -28.44
N ASN A 48 24.11 -25.66 -28.66
CA ASN A 48 23.64 -26.05 -29.98
C ASN A 48 22.59 -25.05 -30.49
N GLU A 49 23.06 -23.99 -31.17
CA GLU A 49 22.19 -22.92 -31.67
C GLU A 49 21.11 -23.42 -32.65
N ASP A 50 21.31 -24.57 -33.29
CA ASP A 50 20.33 -25.14 -34.21
C ASP A 50 18.99 -25.42 -33.53
N ILE A 51 19.00 -25.90 -32.26
CA ILE A 51 17.76 -26.24 -31.54
C ILE A 51 16.89 -25.01 -31.34
N VAL A 52 17.49 -23.90 -30.88
CA VAL A 52 16.79 -22.63 -30.69
C VAL A 52 16.36 -22.06 -32.05
N ARG A 53 17.24 -22.09 -33.05
CA ARG A 53 16.97 -21.59 -34.41
C ARG A 53 15.81 -22.31 -35.07
N MET A 54 15.58 -23.60 -34.80
CA MET A 54 14.40 -24.31 -35.33
C MET A 54 13.08 -23.74 -34.77
N PHE A 55 13.01 -23.46 -33.46
CA PHE A 55 11.83 -22.84 -32.87
C PHE A 55 11.63 -21.41 -33.35
N LEU A 56 12.72 -20.65 -33.53
CA LEU A 56 12.65 -19.30 -34.12
C LEU A 56 12.15 -19.35 -35.57
N MET A 57 12.59 -20.33 -36.37
CA MET A 57 12.09 -20.55 -37.73
C MET A 57 10.62 -20.94 -37.76
N ALA A 58 10.15 -21.75 -36.79
CA ALA A 58 8.73 -22.07 -36.68
C ALA A 58 7.90 -20.83 -36.34
N CYS A 59 8.39 -19.99 -35.43
CA CYS A 59 7.79 -18.72 -35.07
C CYS A 59 7.77 -17.73 -36.26
N SER A 60 8.80 -17.70 -37.11
CA SER A 60 8.88 -16.78 -38.25
C SER A 60 7.84 -17.04 -39.35
N VAL A 61 7.18 -18.21 -39.34
CA VAL A 61 6.06 -18.52 -40.26
C VAL A 61 4.82 -17.68 -39.95
N LYS A 62 4.70 -17.12 -38.74
CA LYS A 62 3.55 -16.31 -38.28
C LYS A 62 2.19 -17.03 -38.42
N SER A 63 2.20 -18.35 -38.28
CA SER A 63 1.00 -19.18 -38.15
C SER A 63 0.64 -19.33 -36.68
N VAL A 64 -0.58 -18.98 -36.28
CA VAL A 64 -1.04 -19.02 -34.87
C VAL A 64 -0.65 -20.32 -34.16
N LYS A 65 -0.96 -21.47 -34.74
CA LYS A 65 -0.67 -22.78 -34.12
C LYS A 65 0.83 -23.06 -33.97
N LEU A 66 1.62 -22.76 -35.02
CA LEU A 66 3.07 -22.98 -34.99
C LEU A 66 3.75 -22.01 -34.02
N SER A 67 3.30 -20.76 -33.99
CA SER A 67 3.75 -19.74 -33.04
C SER A 67 3.44 -20.13 -31.60
N VAL A 68 2.24 -20.64 -31.29
CA VAL A 68 1.89 -21.09 -29.93
C VAL A 68 2.78 -22.25 -29.49
N ILE A 69 3.01 -23.25 -30.35
CA ILE A 69 3.90 -24.38 -30.03
C ILE A 69 5.34 -23.88 -29.87
N GLY A 70 5.84 -23.08 -30.82
CA GLY A 70 7.19 -22.53 -30.82
C GLY A 70 7.50 -21.66 -29.59
N LEU A 71 6.61 -20.73 -29.24
CA LEU A 71 6.73 -19.90 -28.04
C LEU A 71 6.69 -20.75 -26.76
N SER A 72 5.80 -21.74 -26.68
CA SER A 72 5.75 -22.65 -25.51
C SER A 72 7.04 -23.45 -25.33
N CYS A 73 7.72 -23.81 -26.43
CA CYS A 73 9.04 -24.46 -26.37
C CYS A 73 10.12 -23.49 -25.94
N LEU A 74 10.14 -22.27 -26.51
CA LEU A 74 11.08 -21.22 -26.11
C LEU A 74 10.97 -20.92 -24.62
N GLN A 75 9.75 -20.83 -24.07
CA GLN A 75 9.53 -20.67 -22.63
C GLN A 75 10.20 -21.77 -21.81
N LYS A 76 10.03 -23.05 -22.20
CA LYS A 76 10.67 -24.18 -21.52
C LYS A 76 12.20 -24.10 -21.62
N LEU A 77 12.74 -23.83 -22.81
CA LEU A 77 14.18 -23.70 -23.02
C LEU A 77 14.79 -22.59 -22.14
N ILE A 78 14.16 -21.40 -22.12
CA ILE A 78 14.61 -20.26 -21.32
C ILE A 78 14.55 -20.60 -19.83
N SER A 79 13.43 -21.15 -19.34
CA SER A 79 13.24 -21.50 -17.92
C SER A 79 14.26 -22.52 -17.39
N HIS A 80 14.77 -23.41 -18.25
CA HIS A 80 15.72 -24.45 -17.90
C HIS A 80 17.18 -24.07 -18.14
N GLY A 81 17.48 -22.83 -18.52
CA GLY A 81 18.86 -22.44 -18.78
C GLY A 81 19.42 -22.95 -20.11
N ALA A 82 18.57 -23.43 -21.02
CA ALA A 82 18.97 -24.17 -22.23
C ALA A 82 19.13 -23.29 -23.47
N VAL A 83 19.42 -22.00 -23.29
CA VAL A 83 19.57 -21.02 -24.37
C VAL A 83 20.77 -20.13 -24.08
N ALA A 84 21.64 -19.96 -25.09
CA ALA A 84 22.80 -19.07 -25.02
C ALA A 84 22.42 -17.60 -25.13
N SER A 85 23.22 -16.71 -24.53
CA SER A 85 23.00 -15.25 -24.56
C SER A 85 23.09 -14.64 -25.96
N SER A 86 23.75 -15.32 -26.92
CA SER A 86 23.81 -14.90 -28.33
C SER A 86 22.41 -14.84 -28.99
N ALA A 87 21.51 -15.74 -28.58
CA ALA A 87 20.17 -15.86 -29.15
C ALA A 87 19.19 -14.79 -28.66
N LEU A 88 19.54 -14.00 -27.63
CA LEU A 88 18.63 -13.02 -27.01
C LEU A 88 18.06 -12.03 -28.02
N LYS A 89 18.91 -11.48 -28.91
CA LYS A 89 18.47 -10.50 -29.92
C LYS A 89 17.48 -11.10 -30.92
N GLU A 90 17.71 -12.33 -31.37
CA GLU A 90 16.80 -13.03 -32.29
C GLU A 90 15.48 -13.39 -31.60
N ILE A 91 15.51 -13.79 -30.32
CA ILE A 91 14.31 -14.06 -29.51
C ILE A 91 13.48 -12.79 -29.34
N LEU A 92 14.10 -11.66 -28.95
CA LEU A 92 13.40 -10.39 -28.78
C LEU A 92 12.82 -9.87 -30.10
N ALA A 93 13.51 -10.04 -31.23
CA ALA A 93 12.97 -9.72 -32.55
C ALA A 93 11.73 -10.57 -32.88
N THR A 94 11.81 -11.87 -32.60
CA THR A 94 10.69 -12.80 -32.79
C THR A 94 9.50 -12.43 -31.92
N LEU A 95 9.72 -12.13 -30.63
CA LEU A 95 8.65 -11.72 -29.70
C LEU A 95 8.00 -10.41 -30.12
N LYS A 96 8.78 -9.46 -30.66
CA LYS A 96 8.25 -8.22 -31.24
C LYS A 96 7.29 -8.52 -32.40
N ASP A 97 7.72 -9.34 -33.35
CA ASP A 97 6.88 -9.76 -34.49
C ASP A 97 5.58 -10.45 -34.05
N HIS A 98 5.62 -11.21 -32.95
CA HIS A 98 4.45 -11.91 -32.41
C HIS A 98 3.53 -10.99 -31.61
N ALA A 99 4.06 -9.93 -31.00
CA ALA A 99 3.25 -8.90 -30.36
C ALA A 99 2.37 -8.15 -31.37
N GLU A 100 2.86 -7.96 -32.60
CA GLU A 100 2.13 -7.30 -33.69
C GLU A 100 1.03 -8.18 -34.32
N MET A 101 0.99 -9.49 -34.01
CA MET A 101 -0.08 -10.38 -34.46
C MET A 101 -1.40 -10.03 -33.77
N THR A 102 -2.52 -10.26 -34.46
CA THR A 102 -3.87 -9.97 -33.94
C THR A 102 -4.46 -11.06 -33.04
N ASP A 103 -3.81 -12.22 -32.98
CA ASP A 103 -4.33 -13.37 -32.22
C ASP A 103 -4.01 -13.26 -30.74
N GLU A 104 -5.05 -13.24 -29.91
CA GLU A 104 -4.96 -13.09 -28.45
C GLU A 104 -4.06 -14.16 -27.81
N ILE A 105 -4.15 -15.42 -28.26
CA ILE A 105 -3.41 -16.53 -27.66
C ILE A 105 -1.91 -16.33 -27.88
N VAL A 106 -1.53 -15.89 -29.09
CA VAL A 106 -0.13 -15.57 -29.42
C VAL A 106 0.36 -14.39 -28.59
N GLN A 107 -0.42 -13.31 -28.49
CA GLN A 107 -0.05 -12.13 -27.68
C GLN A 107 0.16 -12.49 -26.19
N LEU A 108 -0.73 -13.30 -25.62
CA LEU A 108 -0.58 -13.78 -24.23
C LEU A 108 0.65 -14.68 -24.07
N LYS A 109 0.95 -15.56 -25.04
CA LYS A 109 2.19 -16.35 -25.04
C LYS A 109 3.42 -15.48 -25.14
N THR A 110 3.38 -14.39 -25.92
CA THR A 110 4.47 -13.41 -26.00
C THR A 110 4.73 -12.79 -24.63
N LEU A 111 3.70 -12.31 -23.93
CA LEU A 111 3.83 -11.73 -22.58
C LEU A 111 4.34 -12.75 -21.55
N GLN A 112 3.84 -13.99 -21.58
CA GLN A 112 4.35 -15.07 -20.73
C GLN A 112 5.83 -15.34 -20.99
N THR A 113 6.26 -15.34 -22.26
CA THR A 113 7.67 -15.53 -22.63
C THR A 113 8.52 -14.35 -22.18
N MET A 114 8.03 -13.11 -22.31
CA MET A 114 8.70 -11.91 -21.81
C MET A 114 8.93 -11.98 -20.31
N LEU A 115 7.91 -12.37 -19.53
CA LEU A 115 8.04 -12.50 -18.08
C LEU A 115 9.10 -13.54 -17.69
N ILE A 116 9.08 -14.71 -18.31
CA ILE A 116 10.08 -15.76 -18.08
C ILE A 116 11.49 -15.26 -18.45
N LEU A 117 11.62 -14.51 -19.54
CA LEU A 117 12.89 -13.93 -19.97
C LEU A 117 13.46 -13.00 -18.90
N PHE A 118 12.65 -12.09 -18.34
CA PHE A 118 13.08 -11.19 -17.24
C PHE A 118 13.47 -11.94 -15.96
N GLN A 119 12.86 -13.09 -15.68
CA GLN A 119 13.13 -13.91 -14.48
C GLN A 119 14.31 -14.89 -14.66
N SER A 120 14.76 -15.12 -15.88
CA SER A 120 15.79 -16.09 -16.23
C SER A 120 17.20 -15.51 -16.27
N HIS A 121 18.20 -16.36 -16.52
CA HIS A 121 19.58 -15.93 -16.78
C HIS A 121 19.71 -15.09 -18.06
N LEU A 122 18.75 -15.19 -18.99
CA LEU A 122 18.68 -14.38 -20.22
C LEU A 122 18.03 -13.01 -20.05
N HIS A 123 17.87 -12.54 -18.81
CA HIS A 123 17.40 -11.18 -18.57
C HIS A 123 18.24 -10.16 -19.37
N PRO A 124 17.63 -9.11 -19.94
CA PRO A 124 18.38 -8.17 -20.77
C PRO A 124 19.34 -7.34 -19.91
N GLU A 125 20.62 -7.32 -20.25
CA GLU A 125 21.63 -6.50 -19.55
C GLU A 125 22.09 -5.29 -20.36
N SER A 126 21.84 -5.27 -21.68
CA SER A 126 22.19 -4.14 -22.53
C SER A 126 21.03 -3.15 -22.64
N GLU A 127 21.39 -1.87 -22.80
CA GLU A 127 20.44 -0.76 -22.94
C GLU A 127 19.44 -1.00 -24.08
N GLU A 128 19.91 -1.44 -25.24
CA GLU A 128 19.07 -1.73 -26.41
C GLU A 128 18.11 -2.90 -26.16
N SER A 129 18.60 -3.99 -25.56
CA SER A 129 17.80 -5.21 -25.36
C SER A 129 16.74 -4.99 -24.27
N MET A 130 17.08 -4.25 -23.21
CA MET A 130 16.14 -3.91 -22.13
C MET A 130 15.03 -2.98 -22.64
N SER A 131 15.39 -1.93 -23.39
CA SER A 131 14.42 -1.03 -24.02
C SER A 131 13.46 -1.80 -24.93
N GLN A 132 13.99 -2.69 -25.79
CA GLN A 132 13.16 -3.51 -26.67
C GLN A 132 12.22 -4.44 -25.89
N ALA A 133 12.72 -5.10 -24.84
CA ALA A 133 11.95 -6.01 -24.00
C ALA A 133 10.78 -5.30 -23.28
N LEU A 134 11.05 -4.15 -22.66
CA LEU A 134 10.02 -3.34 -22.00
C LEU A 134 9.05 -2.73 -23.03
N GLY A 135 9.56 -2.31 -24.18
CA GLY A 135 8.79 -1.76 -25.29
C GLY A 135 7.76 -2.74 -25.86
N ILE A 136 8.08 -4.05 -25.92
CA ILE A 136 7.11 -5.09 -26.33
C ILE A 136 5.91 -5.14 -25.38
N CYS A 137 6.15 -5.05 -24.07
CA CYS A 137 5.09 -5.06 -23.06
C CYS A 137 4.21 -3.80 -23.19
N LEU A 138 4.83 -2.63 -23.34
CA LEU A 138 4.10 -1.36 -23.52
C LEU A 138 3.32 -1.31 -24.84
N TYR A 139 3.88 -1.87 -25.93
CA TYR A 139 3.17 -1.99 -27.20
C TYR A 139 1.86 -2.77 -27.05
N LEU A 140 1.89 -3.93 -26.38
CA LEU A 140 0.69 -4.74 -26.17
C LEU A 140 -0.33 -4.09 -25.22
N LEU A 141 0.13 -3.26 -24.29
CA LEU A 141 -0.70 -2.50 -23.36
C LEU A 141 -1.49 -1.39 -24.06
N GLU A 142 -0.84 -0.65 -24.96
CA GLU A 142 -1.42 0.52 -25.64
C GLU A 142 -2.06 0.18 -27.01
N SER A 143 -1.75 -0.99 -27.57
CA SER A 143 -2.33 -1.41 -28.84
C SER A 143 -3.85 -1.53 -28.74
N SER A 144 -4.56 -0.74 -29.53
CA SER A 144 -6.02 -0.80 -29.67
C SER A 144 -6.53 -2.13 -30.26
N ARG A 145 -5.62 -2.95 -30.81
CA ARG A 145 -5.93 -4.28 -31.34
C ARG A 145 -5.87 -5.37 -30.28
N SER A 146 -5.29 -5.07 -29.11
CA SER A 146 -5.20 -6.01 -28.01
C SER A 146 -6.53 -6.10 -27.27
N SER A 147 -6.93 -7.30 -26.88
CA SER A 147 -8.07 -7.50 -25.96
C SER A 147 -7.76 -6.96 -24.57
N ASP A 148 -8.79 -6.74 -23.75
CA ASP A 148 -8.60 -6.29 -22.36
C ASP A 148 -7.81 -7.30 -21.52
N SER A 149 -7.97 -8.60 -21.78
CA SER A 149 -7.16 -9.66 -21.17
C SER A 149 -5.67 -9.49 -21.46
N VAL A 150 -5.31 -9.19 -22.71
CA VAL A 150 -3.91 -8.95 -23.14
C VAL A 150 -3.40 -7.67 -22.52
N ARG A 151 -4.16 -6.58 -22.54
CA ARG A 151 -3.76 -5.29 -21.96
C ARG A 151 -3.52 -5.41 -20.45
N ASN A 152 -4.42 -6.06 -19.72
CA ASN A 152 -4.26 -6.29 -18.27
C ASN A 152 -3.04 -7.16 -17.96
N THR A 153 -2.82 -8.21 -18.76
CA THR A 153 -1.64 -9.08 -18.63
C THR A 153 -0.36 -8.32 -18.96
N ALA A 154 -0.38 -7.42 -19.95
CA ALA A 154 0.75 -6.59 -20.34
C ALA A 154 1.11 -5.60 -19.22
N ALA A 155 0.12 -4.94 -18.62
CA ALA A 155 0.30 -4.06 -17.47
C ALA A 155 0.95 -4.80 -16.28
N ALA A 156 0.45 -6.00 -15.94
CA ALA A 156 1.01 -6.82 -14.87
C ALA A 156 2.44 -7.28 -15.17
N THR A 157 2.69 -7.73 -16.41
CA THR A 157 4.02 -8.15 -16.86
C THR A 157 5.02 -6.99 -16.82
N PHE A 158 4.60 -5.79 -17.25
CA PHE A 158 5.43 -4.59 -17.20
C PHE A 158 5.76 -4.19 -15.75
N ARG A 159 4.78 -4.18 -14.84
CA ARG A 159 5.02 -3.94 -13.40
C ARG A 159 6.06 -4.91 -12.84
N GLN A 160 5.92 -6.20 -13.13
CA GLN A 160 6.86 -7.21 -12.67
C GLN A 160 8.26 -7.04 -13.28
N ALA A 161 8.34 -6.66 -14.56
CA ALA A 161 9.62 -6.36 -15.21
C ALA A 161 10.31 -5.15 -14.55
N VAL A 162 9.57 -4.08 -14.25
CA VAL A 162 10.07 -2.92 -13.49
C VAL A 162 10.61 -3.38 -12.14
N ALA A 163 9.87 -4.20 -11.39
CA ALA A 163 10.32 -4.73 -10.10
C ALA A 163 11.65 -5.50 -10.23
N LEU A 164 11.78 -6.35 -11.24
CA LEU A 164 13.02 -7.11 -11.51
C LEU A 164 14.19 -6.21 -11.88
N VAL A 165 13.97 -5.13 -12.63
CA VAL A 165 15.00 -4.14 -12.93
C VAL A 165 15.51 -3.48 -11.65
N PHE A 166 14.63 -2.99 -10.78
CA PHE A 166 15.02 -2.33 -9.54
C PHE A 166 15.60 -3.30 -8.49
N ASP A 167 15.12 -4.55 -8.44
CA ASP A 167 15.74 -5.63 -7.64
C ASP A 167 17.19 -5.89 -8.08
N ASN A 168 17.44 -5.89 -9.39
CA ASN A 168 18.79 -6.01 -9.94
C ASN A 168 19.67 -4.80 -9.60
N VAL A 169 19.11 -3.59 -9.54
CA VAL A 169 19.85 -2.39 -9.08
C VAL A 169 20.26 -2.56 -7.61
N ILE A 170 19.37 -3.00 -6.71
CA ILE A 170 19.72 -3.27 -5.30
C ILE A 170 20.89 -4.25 -5.22
N ARG A 171 20.83 -5.34 -5.99
CA ARG A 171 21.86 -6.39 -6.00
C ARG A 171 23.19 -5.88 -6.55
N ALA A 172 23.17 -5.17 -7.68
CA ALA A 172 24.37 -4.65 -8.33
C ALA A 172 25.05 -3.55 -7.50
N GLU A 173 24.26 -2.69 -6.86
CA GLU A 173 24.76 -1.57 -6.05
C GLU A 173 25.04 -1.94 -4.59
N SER A 174 24.94 -3.23 -4.21
CA SER A 174 25.19 -3.74 -2.84
C SER A 174 24.38 -3.03 -1.76
N LEU A 175 23.15 -2.60 -2.08
CA LEU A 175 22.31 -1.85 -1.16
C LEU A 175 21.64 -2.79 -0.15
N PRO A 176 21.36 -2.33 1.09
CA PRO A 176 20.58 -3.12 2.02
C PRO A 176 19.23 -3.44 1.36
N SER A 177 18.94 -4.73 1.29
CA SER A 177 17.63 -5.25 0.87
C SER A 177 16.59 -4.96 1.95
N GLY A 178 16.38 -3.69 2.25
CA GLY A 178 15.19 -3.19 2.91
C GLY A 178 14.04 -3.21 1.91
N LYS A 179 13.71 -4.38 1.38
CA LYS A 179 12.36 -4.60 0.86
C LYS A 179 11.47 -4.46 2.09
N ALA A 180 10.84 -3.30 2.25
CA ALA A 180 9.61 -3.26 3.04
C ALA A 180 8.68 -4.27 2.34
N SER A 181 8.55 -5.45 2.95
CA SER A 181 7.86 -6.64 2.41
C SER A 181 8.51 -7.30 1.18
N SER A 182 9.48 -8.20 1.39
CA SER A 182 9.53 -9.53 0.74
C SER A 182 10.88 -10.22 1.00
N ALA A 183 10.94 -10.94 2.12
CA ALA A 183 11.90 -12.01 2.32
C ALA A 183 11.18 -13.15 3.02
N ARG A 184 10.66 -14.10 2.24
CA ARG A 184 10.66 -15.55 2.56
C ARG A 184 10.03 -16.36 1.43
N LEU A 185 10.60 -17.57 1.28
CA LEU A 185 10.40 -18.62 0.27
C LEU A 185 11.37 -18.44 -0.92
N SER A 186 12.50 -19.13 -0.99
CA SER A 186 12.63 -20.59 -0.85
C SER A 186 14.05 -21.07 -0.51
N SER A 187 14.12 -22.12 0.33
CA SER A 187 15.13 -23.19 0.38
C SER A 187 16.49 -22.88 1.06
N ARG A 188 17.02 -23.63 2.04
CA ARG A 188 16.78 -25.00 2.51
C ARG A 188 17.44 -25.28 3.89
N VAL A 189 17.02 -26.39 4.48
CA VAL A 189 17.46 -27.08 5.71
C VAL A 189 18.86 -27.73 5.59
N SER A 190 19.53 -27.91 6.76
CA SER A 190 20.72 -28.76 7.08
C SER A 190 22.09 -28.07 6.86
N SER A 191 23.13 -28.14 7.71
CA SER A 191 23.49 -28.97 8.88
C SER A 191 24.54 -28.26 9.77
N VAL A 192 24.78 -28.86 10.93
CA VAL A 192 25.67 -28.51 12.07
C VAL A 192 27.19 -28.69 11.76
N ALA A 193 28.03 -27.96 12.53
CA ALA A 193 29.51 -28.02 12.72
C ALA A 193 30.35 -27.42 11.57
N ASP A 194 31.38 -26.58 11.76
CA ASP A 194 32.47 -26.60 12.76
C ASP A 194 33.02 -25.19 13.08
N ASN A 195 33.68 -25.10 14.23
CA ASN A 195 34.40 -23.94 14.74
C ASN A 195 35.87 -23.85 14.23
N ILE A 196 36.45 -22.66 14.43
CA ILE A 196 37.90 -22.32 14.52
C ILE A 196 38.63 -21.99 13.20
N ALA A 197 38.91 -20.71 12.98
CA ALA A 197 40.27 -20.16 13.01
C ALA A 197 40.28 -18.62 12.90
N LEU A 198 40.97 -18.02 13.86
CA LEU A 198 41.24 -16.59 14.04
C LEU A 198 42.41 -16.11 13.17
N HIS A 199 42.52 -14.76 13.09
CA HIS A 199 43.63 -13.91 12.60
C HIS A 199 43.66 -13.65 11.08
N ASP A 200 43.83 -12.44 10.56
CA ASP A 200 44.31 -11.16 11.08
C ASP A 200 44.07 -10.06 10.02
N ARG A 201 43.43 -8.92 10.39
CA ARG A 201 43.89 -7.55 10.07
C ARG A 201 42.89 -6.45 10.46
N SER A 202 43.26 -5.77 11.53
CA SER A 202 43.27 -4.30 11.69
C SER A 202 42.01 -3.49 11.35
N LEU A 203 41.27 -3.16 12.42
CA LEU A 203 40.80 -1.82 12.79
C LEU A 203 40.81 -0.72 11.71
N ALA A 204 39.62 -0.37 11.23
CA ALA A 204 39.24 1.01 10.98
C ALA A 204 37.85 1.23 11.58
N SER A 205 37.81 1.93 12.71
CA SER A 205 36.59 2.54 13.22
C SER A 205 36.09 3.54 12.18
N ASN A 206 34.86 3.39 11.71
CA ASN A 206 34.05 4.51 11.25
C ASN A 206 32.58 4.15 11.43
N SER A 207 32.04 4.57 12.57
CA SER A 207 30.66 5.00 12.69
C SER A 207 30.47 6.19 11.75
N GLY A 208 29.99 5.92 10.54
CA GLY A 208 29.68 6.95 9.55
C GLY A 208 28.26 6.72 9.03
N GLU A 209 27.47 7.78 8.99
CA GLU A 209 26.27 7.89 8.16
C GLU A 209 26.54 7.35 6.74
N PRO A 210 25.53 6.79 6.03
CA PRO A 210 25.75 6.30 4.68
C PRO A 210 26.07 7.48 3.76
N THR A 211 27.35 7.67 3.45
CA THR A 211 27.82 8.62 2.45
C THR A 211 27.20 8.26 1.10
N MET A 212 26.45 9.20 0.50
CA MET A 212 25.81 8.99 -0.80
C MET A 212 26.85 8.68 -1.87
N ARG A 213 26.58 7.64 -2.70
CA ARG A 213 27.49 7.25 -3.79
C ARG A 213 27.14 7.99 -5.08
N GLU A 214 28.16 8.47 -5.78
CA GLU A 214 28.03 9.20 -7.06
C GLU A 214 28.14 8.30 -8.30
N ASN A 215 28.86 7.17 -8.22
CA ASN A 215 29.09 6.28 -9.37
C ASN A 215 28.05 5.15 -9.42
N LEU A 216 27.42 4.96 -10.58
CA LEU A 216 26.46 3.88 -10.85
C LEU A 216 27.10 2.78 -11.73
N SER A 217 26.79 1.54 -11.41
CA SER A 217 26.99 0.38 -12.29
C SER A 217 26.14 0.51 -13.57
N ASP A 218 26.45 -0.29 -14.59
CA ASP A 218 25.65 -0.28 -15.82
C ASP A 218 24.19 -0.69 -15.56
N VAL A 219 23.95 -1.61 -14.63
CA VAL A 219 22.60 -1.99 -14.17
C VAL A 219 21.91 -0.82 -13.45
N GLY A 220 22.64 -0.08 -12.60
CA GLY A 220 22.17 1.15 -11.97
C GLY A 220 21.77 2.22 -12.99
N LYS A 221 22.55 2.38 -14.06
CA LYS A 221 22.21 3.31 -15.16
C LYS A 221 20.93 2.90 -15.90
N LEU A 222 20.71 1.61 -16.14
CA LEU A 222 19.48 1.11 -16.75
C LEU A 222 18.24 1.42 -15.89
N GLY A 223 18.33 1.16 -14.60
CA GLY A 223 17.23 1.49 -13.67
C GLY A 223 16.96 3.00 -13.61
N LEU A 224 18.01 3.83 -13.69
CA LEU A 224 17.87 5.28 -13.74
C LEU A 224 17.17 5.75 -15.02
N ARG A 225 17.58 5.23 -16.19
CA ARG A 225 16.92 5.52 -17.48
C ARG A 225 15.45 5.16 -17.47
N LEU A 226 15.13 3.99 -16.91
CA LEU A 226 13.74 3.56 -16.74
C LEU A 226 12.95 4.53 -15.86
N LEU A 227 13.53 4.99 -14.75
CA LEU A 227 12.90 5.97 -13.86
C LEU A 227 12.66 7.32 -14.56
N GLU A 228 13.65 7.82 -15.32
CA GLU A 228 13.55 9.06 -16.08
C GLU A 228 12.41 9.00 -17.11
N ASP A 229 12.37 7.93 -17.92
CA ASP A 229 11.33 7.75 -18.94
C ASP A 229 9.94 7.56 -18.31
N LEU A 230 9.81 6.82 -17.21
CA LEU A 230 8.54 6.70 -16.47
C LEU A 230 8.08 8.05 -15.91
N THR A 231 9.02 8.87 -15.43
CA THR A 231 8.74 10.23 -14.94
C THR A 231 8.27 11.13 -16.08
N ALA A 232 8.92 11.06 -17.25
CA ALA A 232 8.52 11.80 -18.43
C ALA A 232 7.12 11.39 -18.93
N LEU A 233 6.80 10.09 -18.95
CA LEU A 233 5.47 9.59 -19.32
C LEU A 233 4.39 10.04 -18.34
N ALA A 234 4.66 10.00 -17.02
CA ALA A 234 3.72 10.49 -16.01
C ALA A 234 3.46 12.02 -16.14
N ALA A 235 4.45 12.77 -16.62
CA ALA A 235 4.31 14.19 -16.96
C ALA A 235 3.48 14.45 -18.23
N GLY A 236 3.07 13.40 -18.96
CA GLY A 236 2.39 13.53 -20.26
C GLY A 236 3.36 13.79 -21.42
N GLY A 237 4.66 13.60 -21.21
CA GLY A 237 5.68 13.64 -22.25
C GLY A 237 5.88 12.27 -22.90
N SER A 238 6.98 12.14 -23.64
CA SER A 238 7.38 10.91 -24.33
C SER A 238 8.63 10.29 -23.71
N ALA A 239 8.68 8.97 -23.66
CA ALA A 239 9.84 8.20 -23.22
C ALA A 239 10.83 8.00 -24.37
N THR A 240 12.02 8.57 -24.22
CA THR A 240 13.04 8.60 -25.28
C THR A 240 13.76 7.27 -25.43
N TRP A 241 14.07 6.64 -24.30
CA TRP A 241 14.81 5.38 -24.26
C TRP A 241 13.90 4.19 -24.56
N LEU A 242 12.68 4.14 -24.01
CA LEU A 242 11.65 3.13 -24.30
C LEU A 242 11.01 3.31 -25.69
N ARG A 243 11.22 4.47 -26.35
CA ARG A 243 10.64 4.82 -27.66
C ARG A 243 9.10 4.79 -27.65
N VAL A 244 8.50 5.29 -26.58
CA VAL A 244 7.04 5.37 -26.41
C VAL A 244 6.61 6.83 -26.39
N HIS A 245 5.71 7.20 -27.30
CA HIS A 245 5.26 8.58 -27.48
C HIS A 245 4.13 8.99 -26.54
N SER A 246 3.32 8.03 -26.11
CA SER A 246 2.14 8.25 -25.26
C SER A 246 1.87 6.99 -24.45
N LEU A 247 1.58 7.15 -23.17
CA LEU A 247 1.12 6.12 -22.24
C LEU A 247 0.11 6.76 -21.31
N HIS A 248 -0.92 6.02 -20.90
CA HIS A 248 -1.91 6.58 -19.99
C HIS A 248 -1.25 7.06 -18.69
N ARG A 249 -1.41 8.34 -18.34
CA ARG A 249 -0.65 8.98 -17.25
C ARG A 249 -0.90 8.33 -15.90
N THR A 250 -2.12 7.85 -15.64
CA THR A 250 -2.45 7.14 -14.39
C THR A 250 -1.68 5.84 -14.24
N PHE A 251 -1.42 5.12 -15.34
CA PHE A 251 -0.62 3.90 -15.30
C PHE A 251 0.83 4.24 -14.96
N ALA A 252 1.44 5.23 -15.64
CA ALA A 252 2.80 5.67 -15.35
C ALA A 252 2.96 6.15 -13.89
N LEU A 253 2.01 6.92 -13.37
CA LEU A 253 1.99 7.35 -11.96
C LEU A 253 1.89 6.18 -10.99
N ASP A 254 1.08 5.16 -11.29
CA ASP A 254 0.97 3.96 -10.46
C ASP A 254 2.28 3.16 -10.42
N ILE A 255 3.00 3.07 -11.55
CA ILE A 255 4.35 2.48 -11.58
C ILE A 255 5.33 3.30 -10.74
N LEU A 256 5.33 4.63 -10.88
CA LEU A 256 6.20 5.51 -10.08
C LEU A 256 5.92 5.36 -8.59
N GLU A 257 4.65 5.25 -8.20
CA GLU A 257 4.29 5.05 -6.81
C GLU A 257 4.78 3.70 -6.28
N PHE A 258 4.59 2.63 -7.03
CA PHE A 258 5.13 1.32 -6.70
C PHE A 258 6.65 1.40 -6.49
N VAL A 259 7.38 2.06 -7.41
CA VAL A 259 8.83 2.20 -7.31
C VAL A 259 9.24 3.01 -6.07
N LEU A 260 8.61 4.16 -5.84
CA LEU A 260 8.95 5.07 -4.73
C LEU A 260 8.58 4.51 -3.36
N SER A 261 7.53 3.70 -3.27
CA SER A 261 7.11 3.08 -2.01
C SER A 261 7.93 1.83 -1.67
N THR A 262 8.38 1.07 -2.68
CA THR A 262 9.03 -0.23 -2.50
C THR A 262 10.56 -0.12 -2.42
N TYR A 263 11.18 0.76 -3.22
CA TYR A 263 12.63 0.80 -3.42
C TYR A 263 13.31 1.98 -2.72
N VAL A 264 12.86 2.33 -1.51
CA VAL A 264 13.31 3.50 -0.74
C VAL A 264 14.83 3.54 -0.55
N SER A 265 15.49 2.40 -0.39
CA SER A 265 16.94 2.31 -0.21
C SER A 265 17.73 2.84 -1.41
N ILE A 266 17.23 2.68 -2.63
CA ILE A 266 17.85 3.20 -3.86
C ILE A 266 17.91 4.73 -3.81
N PHE A 267 16.78 5.38 -3.52
CA PHE A 267 16.66 6.83 -3.49
C PHE A 267 17.39 7.49 -2.32
N ARG A 268 17.61 6.76 -1.22
CA ARG A 268 18.39 7.26 -0.07
C ARG A 268 19.90 7.07 -0.23
N ALA A 269 20.34 6.06 -0.99
CA ALA A 269 21.75 5.72 -1.11
C ALA A 269 22.43 6.25 -2.39
N LEU A 270 21.68 6.42 -3.48
CA LEU A 270 22.22 6.76 -4.80
C LEU A 270 21.84 8.18 -5.20
N LEU A 271 22.85 9.03 -5.44
CA LEU A 271 22.65 10.46 -5.69
C LEU A 271 21.82 10.74 -6.96
N SER A 272 22.09 10.05 -8.06
CA SER A 272 21.38 10.26 -9.32
C SER A 272 19.88 9.96 -9.20
N TYR A 273 19.49 8.94 -8.43
CA TYR A 273 18.09 8.62 -8.18
C TYR A 273 17.41 9.68 -7.30
N GLN A 274 18.11 10.16 -6.26
CA GLN A 274 17.62 11.27 -5.45
C GLN A 274 17.45 12.55 -6.28
N GLN A 275 18.34 12.83 -7.23
CA GLN A 275 18.22 13.98 -8.13
C GLN A 275 16.99 13.88 -9.05
N VAL A 276 16.69 12.70 -9.60
CA VAL A 276 15.45 12.49 -10.37
C VAL A 276 14.22 12.69 -9.47
N LEU A 277 14.23 12.14 -8.25
CA LEU A 277 13.16 12.35 -7.28
C LEU A 277 12.96 13.84 -6.98
N ARG A 278 14.05 14.55 -6.66
CA ARG A 278 14.05 15.97 -6.27
C ARG A 278 13.65 16.91 -7.41
N HIS A 279 14.25 16.75 -8.57
CA HIS A 279 14.14 17.74 -9.65
C HIS A 279 13.07 17.41 -10.68
N GLN A 280 12.78 16.12 -10.91
CA GLN A 280 11.80 15.70 -11.90
C GLN A 280 10.49 15.28 -11.23
N ILE A 281 10.52 14.33 -10.30
CA ILE A 281 9.29 13.79 -9.69
C ILE A 281 8.62 14.84 -8.80
N CYS A 282 9.34 15.52 -7.90
CA CYS A 282 8.73 16.60 -7.10
C CYS A 282 8.22 17.75 -7.99
N SER A 283 8.92 18.09 -9.08
CA SER A 283 8.45 19.09 -10.07
C SER A 283 7.17 18.65 -10.77
N LEU A 284 7.09 17.40 -11.20
CA LEU A 284 5.89 16.78 -11.75
C LEU A 284 4.74 16.85 -10.76
N LEU A 285 4.96 16.48 -9.49
CA LEU A 285 3.93 16.50 -8.46
C LEU A 285 3.48 17.93 -8.17
N MET A 286 4.40 18.89 -8.03
CA MET A 286 4.08 20.32 -7.85
C MET A 286 3.26 20.88 -9.02
N THR A 287 3.63 20.53 -10.25
CA THR A 287 2.93 20.96 -11.47
C THR A 287 1.56 20.30 -11.56
N SER A 288 1.45 19.00 -11.29
CA SER A 288 0.18 18.27 -11.30
C SER A 288 -0.78 18.78 -10.22
N LEU A 289 -0.26 19.14 -9.05
CA LEU A 289 -1.01 19.83 -8.00
C LEU A 289 -1.44 21.24 -8.42
N ARG A 290 -0.68 21.94 -9.27
CA ARG A 290 -1.02 23.27 -9.81
C ARG A 290 -2.12 23.22 -10.87
N THR A 291 -2.06 22.27 -11.79
CA THR A 291 -3.00 22.15 -12.92
C THR A 291 -4.38 21.61 -12.51
N ASN A 292 -4.55 21.12 -11.28
CA ASN A 292 -5.84 20.64 -10.76
C ASN A 292 -6.95 21.71 -10.66
N VAL A 293 -6.62 22.99 -10.87
CA VAL A 293 -7.56 24.12 -10.91
C VAL A 293 -8.26 24.25 -12.28
N GLU A 294 -7.65 23.71 -13.34
CA GLU A 294 -8.19 23.74 -14.69
C GLU A 294 -8.96 22.42 -14.92
N LEU A 295 -10.28 22.50 -15.05
CA LEU A 295 -11.21 21.36 -15.09
C LEU A 295 -11.23 20.57 -16.43
N GLU A 296 -10.22 20.75 -17.30
CA GLU A 296 -10.21 20.16 -18.65
C GLU A 296 -9.09 19.12 -18.83
N GLY A 297 -9.43 17.92 -19.30
CA GLY A 297 -8.49 16.84 -19.66
C GLY A 297 -8.26 15.76 -18.59
N GLU A 298 -7.32 14.83 -18.85
CA GLU A 298 -6.97 13.68 -17.97
C GLU A 298 -6.57 14.08 -16.54
N ALA A 299 -6.04 15.30 -16.33
CA ALA A 299 -5.67 15.81 -15.01
C ALA A 299 -6.89 16.12 -14.10
N GLY A 300 -8.09 16.21 -14.69
CA GLY A 300 -9.35 16.36 -13.97
C GLY A 300 -9.89 15.06 -13.37
N GLU A 301 -9.39 13.90 -13.81
CA GLU A 301 -9.97 12.61 -13.46
C GLU A 301 -9.72 12.25 -11.99
N PRO A 302 -10.75 11.79 -11.24
CA PRO A 302 -10.59 11.44 -9.83
C PRO A 302 -9.51 10.38 -9.56
N SER A 303 -9.29 9.45 -10.49
CA SER A 303 -8.28 8.39 -10.43
C SER A 303 -6.86 8.98 -10.45
N PHE A 304 -6.59 9.88 -11.41
CA PHE A 304 -5.34 10.62 -11.54
C PHE A 304 -5.04 11.45 -10.29
N ARG A 305 -6.04 12.19 -9.81
CA ARG A 305 -5.92 13.04 -8.61
C ARG A 305 -5.59 12.21 -7.36
N ARG A 306 -6.25 11.07 -7.16
CA ARG A 306 -5.95 10.16 -6.05
C ARG A 306 -4.50 9.67 -6.09
N LEU A 307 -4.00 9.30 -7.27
CA LEU A 307 -2.63 8.85 -7.45
C LEU A 307 -1.60 9.94 -7.14
N VAL A 308 -1.83 11.17 -7.62
CA VAL A 308 -0.94 12.32 -7.31
C VAL A 308 -0.89 12.58 -5.82
N LEU A 309 -2.03 12.58 -5.13
CA LEU A 309 -2.09 12.79 -3.67
C LEU A 309 -1.41 11.64 -2.91
N ARG A 310 -1.62 10.39 -3.34
CA ARG A 310 -0.99 9.20 -2.76
C ARG A 310 0.53 9.27 -2.92
N LEU A 311 1.03 9.65 -4.10
CA LEU A 311 2.45 9.88 -4.36
C LEU A 311 3.05 10.98 -3.48
N VAL A 312 2.37 12.13 -3.35
CA VAL A 312 2.83 13.23 -2.47
C VAL A 312 2.94 12.76 -1.02
N SER A 313 1.95 12.00 -0.54
CA SER A 313 1.99 11.40 0.81
C SER A 313 3.19 10.45 0.98
N HIS A 314 3.47 9.60 -0.01
CA HIS A 314 4.65 8.73 0.02
C HIS A 314 5.95 9.53 0.04
N VAL A 315 6.05 10.59 -0.76
CA VAL A 315 7.23 11.46 -0.79
C VAL A 315 7.49 12.08 0.59
N ILE A 316 6.47 12.70 1.19
CA ILE A 316 6.56 13.32 2.52
C ILE A 316 6.90 12.28 3.59
N ARG A 317 6.23 11.13 3.58
CA ARG A 317 6.42 10.08 4.61
C ARG A 317 7.78 9.41 4.55
N LEU A 318 8.28 9.11 3.34
CA LEU A 318 9.44 8.25 3.15
C LEU A 318 10.74 9.03 2.88
N TYR A 319 10.65 10.28 2.44
CA TYR A 319 11.80 11.05 1.97
C TYR A 319 11.96 12.43 2.62
N SER A 320 11.13 12.80 3.60
CA SER A 320 11.24 14.09 4.31
C SER A 320 12.62 14.37 4.88
N SER A 321 13.29 13.35 5.42
CA SER A 321 14.65 13.48 5.97
C SER A 321 15.70 13.87 4.91
N SER A 322 15.48 13.51 3.64
CA SER A 322 16.42 13.73 2.54
C SER A 322 16.00 14.89 1.62
N LEU A 323 14.73 15.29 1.67
CA LEU A 323 14.09 16.28 0.80
C LEU A 323 13.26 17.26 1.62
N VAL A 324 13.85 17.88 2.65
CA VAL A 324 13.14 18.75 3.60
C VAL A 324 12.41 19.87 2.85
N THR A 325 13.13 20.63 2.02
CA THR A 325 12.59 21.78 1.27
C THR A 325 11.48 21.38 0.30
N GLU A 326 11.65 20.30 -0.45
CA GLU A 326 10.65 19.82 -1.41
C GLU A 326 9.45 19.24 -0.70
N SER A 327 9.65 18.56 0.44
CA SER A 327 8.56 17.99 1.24
C SER A 327 7.74 19.10 1.91
N GLU A 328 8.37 20.16 2.39
CA GLU A 328 7.69 21.37 2.89
C GLU A 328 6.89 22.06 1.78
N VAL A 329 7.48 22.26 0.60
CA VAL A 329 6.79 22.88 -0.55
C VAL A 329 5.68 21.99 -1.07
N LEU A 330 5.89 20.67 -1.16
CA LEU A 330 4.87 19.72 -1.57
C LEU A 330 3.76 19.62 -0.52
N PHE A 331 4.07 19.69 0.78
CA PHE A 331 3.07 19.74 1.84
C PHE A 331 2.28 21.04 1.79
N CYS A 332 2.94 22.20 1.65
CA CYS A 332 2.31 23.50 1.45
C CYS A 332 1.45 23.50 0.18
N ARG A 333 1.91 22.90 -0.91
CA ARG A 333 1.20 22.86 -2.20
C ARG A 333 0.12 21.79 -2.25
N PHE A 334 0.27 20.68 -1.55
CA PHE A 334 -0.78 19.70 -1.28
C PHE A 334 -1.90 20.38 -0.50
N SER A 335 -1.53 21.13 0.54
CA SER A 335 -2.42 22.01 1.28
C SER A 335 -3.00 23.10 0.38
N TYR A 336 -2.25 23.66 -0.58
CA TYR A 336 -2.72 24.74 -1.45
C TYR A 336 -3.59 24.29 -2.65
N ALA A 337 -3.30 23.13 -3.26
CA ALA A 337 -4.05 22.56 -4.38
C ALA A 337 -5.37 21.95 -3.91
N SER A 338 -5.41 21.57 -2.65
CA SER A 338 -6.66 21.37 -1.94
C SER A 338 -7.28 22.71 -1.51
N GLN A 339 -6.51 23.80 -1.31
CA GLN A 339 -7.00 25.16 -1.07
C GLN A 339 -7.56 25.93 -2.27
N SER A 340 -7.16 25.63 -3.51
CA SER A 340 -7.73 26.22 -4.73
C SER A 340 -9.20 25.83 -4.96
N TRP A 341 -9.77 25.11 -4.00
CA TRP A 341 -11.18 24.95 -3.71
C TRP A 341 -11.61 26.02 -2.67
N ASN A 342 -11.54 27.32 -3.06
CA ASN A 342 -12.04 28.51 -2.32
C ASN A 342 -11.31 28.85 -0.98
N PRO A 343 -11.22 30.14 -0.54
CA PRO A 343 -10.29 30.61 0.50
C PRO A 343 -10.79 30.42 1.94
N VAL A 344 -11.35 29.25 2.27
CA VAL A 344 -11.77 28.86 3.63
C VAL A 344 -11.22 27.46 3.92
N ASN A 345 -9.91 27.33 4.15
CA ASN A 345 -9.20 26.05 4.06
C ASN A 345 -8.83 25.35 5.36
N THR A 346 -9.76 25.45 6.27
CA THR A 346 -10.23 24.35 7.11
C THR A 346 -10.91 23.22 6.31
N ASN A 347 -11.48 23.53 5.15
CA ASN A 347 -12.38 22.62 4.42
C ASN A 347 -11.66 21.47 3.68
N VAL A 348 -10.33 21.49 3.53
CA VAL A 348 -9.57 20.44 2.84
C VAL A 348 -9.49 19.17 3.66
N VAL A 349 -8.97 19.32 4.88
CA VAL A 349 -8.84 18.22 5.81
C VAL A 349 -10.26 17.73 6.10
N GLU A 350 -11.21 18.65 6.24
CA GLU A 350 -12.63 18.34 6.34
C GLU A 350 -13.17 17.55 5.12
N ASN A 351 -12.82 17.90 3.88
CA ASN A 351 -13.28 17.19 2.68
C ASN A 351 -12.64 15.81 2.51
N ILE A 352 -11.35 15.67 2.85
CA ILE A 352 -10.67 14.37 2.90
C ILE A 352 -11.31 13.50 3.99
N VAL A 353 -11.45 14.06 5.19
CA VAL A 353 -12.12 13.38 6.32
C VAL A 353 -13.56 13.05 5.95
N ARG A 354 -14.30 13.91 5.26
CA ARG A 354 -15.68 13.67 4.79
C ARG A 354 -15.73 12.57 3.73
N ALA A 355 -14.80 12.52 2.78
CA ALA A 355 -14.74 11.46 1.78
C ALA A 355 -14.41 10.10 2.42
N LEU A 356 -13.43 10.05 3.33
CA LEU A 356 -13.10 8.83 4.07
C LEU A 356 -14.25 8.41 5.00
N ALA A 357 -14.90 9.37 5.65
CA ALA A 357 -16.07 9.15 6.49
C ALA A 357 -17.27 8.63 5.70
N LEU A 358 -17.50 9.08 4.46
CA LEU A 358 -18.54 8.56 3.59
C LEU A 358 -18.30 7.08 3.24
N VAL A 359 -17.05 6.70 3.00
CA VAL A 359 -16.68 5.29 2.80
C VAL A 359 -16.96 4.48 4.07
N VAL A 360 -16.61 5.01 5.24
CA VAL A 360 -16.93 4.38 6.53
C VAL A 360 -18.44 4.31 6.78
N ALA A 361 -19.20 5.31 6.34
CA ALA A 361 -20.65 5.36 6.52
C ALA A 361 -21.40 4.31 5.68
N THR A 362 -20.78 3.76 4.62
CA THR A 362 -21.37 2.64 3.84
C THR A 362 -21.71 1.42 4.71
N ILE A 363 -21.02 1.26 5.85
CA ILE A 363 -21.31 0.22 6.86
C ILE A 363 -22.73 0.33 7.41
N GLN A 364 -23.34 1.52 7.45
CA GLN A 364 -24.72 1.68 7.91
C GLN A 364 -25.76 1.18 6.90
N ALA A 365 -25.43 1.22 5.61
CA ALA A 365 -26.35 0.91 4.52
C ALA A 365 -26.26 -0.55 4.03
N SER A 366 -25.27 -1.31 4.50
CA SER A 366 -25.02 -2.70 4.06
C SER A 366 -25.70 -3.72 4.99
N ASP A 367 -26.48 -4.64 4.38
CA ASP A 367 -27.09 -5.80 5.05
C ASP A 367 -26.03 -6.81 5.58
N SER A 368 -24.80 -6.81 5.04
CA SER A 368 -23.68 -7.66 5.45
C SER A 368 -22.67 -6.98 6.40
N SER A 369 -23.03 -5.83 6.96
CA SER A 369 -22.13 -4.97 7.75
C SER A 369 -21.36 -5.65 8.90
N GLU A 370 -21.93 -6.69 9.53
CA GLU A 370 -21.26 -7.42 10.63
C GLU A 370 -20.13 -8.33 10.12
N GLU A 371 -20.34 -9.00 8.99
CA GLU A 371 -19.32 -9.84 8.33
C GLU A 371 -18.19 -8.97 7.76
N THR A 372 -18.53 -7.84 7.13
CA THR A 372 -17.55 -6.87 6.63
C THR A 372 -16.71 -6.29 7.78
N LEU A 373 -17.31 -5.94 8.92
CA LEU A 373 -16.58 -5.46 10.10
C LEU A 373 -15.71 -6.55 10.75
N ALA A 374 -16.15 -7.80 10.75
CA ALA A 374 -15.34 -8.92 11.22
C ALA A 374 -14.10 -9.11 10.32
N ALA A 375 -14.26 -8.97 8.99
CA ALA A 375 -13.16 -9.00 8.04
C ALA A 375 -12.19 -7.82 8.23
N VAL A 376 -12.69 -6.59 8.44
CA VAL A 376 -11.87 -5.41 8.78
C VAL A 376 -11.06 -5.68 10.07
N ALA A 377 -11.71 -6.22 11.11
CA ALA A 377 -11.01 -6.59 12.34
C ALA A 377 -9.90 -7.64 12.10
N GLY A 378 -10.17 -8.61 11.23
CA GLY A 378 -9.19 -9.60 10.75
C GLY A 378 -7.97 -8.93 10.08
N MET A 379 -8.20 -7.95 9.21
CA MET A 379 -7.16 -7.17 8.55
C MET A 379 -6.31 -6.39 9.56
N PHE A 380 -6.91 -5.67 10.50
CA PHE A 380 -6.19 -4.97 11.57
C PHE A 380 -5.39 -5.93 12.47
N SER A 381 -5.94 -7.10 12.81
CA SER A 381 -5.26 -8.09 13.64
C SER A 381 -4.04 -8.73 12.95
N SER A 382 -4.11 -8.89 11.62
CA SER A 382 -3.02 -9.44 10.82
C SER A 382 -1.94 -8.38 10.59
N LYS A 383 -2.35 -7.13 10.35
CA LYS A 383 -1.44 -5.99 10.30
C LYS A 383 -0.65 -5.84 11.61
N ALA A 384 -1.29 -5.99 12.77
CA ALA A 384 -0.62 -5.97 14.06
C ALA A 384 0.42 -7.09 14.22
N LYS A 385 0.30 -8.18 13.46
CA LYS A 385 1.25 -9.30 13.39
C LYS A 385 2.27 -9.15 12.26
N GLY A 386 2.23 -8.06 11.49
CA GLY A 386 3.07 -7.84 10.31
C GLY A 386 2.71 -8.73 9.11
N ILE A 387 1.48 -9.25 9.06
CA ILE A 387 0.96 -10.09 7.99
C ILE A 387 0.16 -9.21 7.03
N GLU A 388 0.61 -9.14 5.78
CA GLU A 388 -0.04 -8.41 4.70
C GLU A 388 -1.16 -9.27 4.08
N TRP A 389 -2.34 -8.69 3.89
CA TRP A 389 -3.49 -9.39 3.30
C TRP A 389 -3.44 -9.34 1.77
N SER A 390 -3.47 -10.50 1.11
CA SER A 390 -3.77 -10.62 -0.32
C SER A 390 -5.17 -11.19 -0.52
N MET A 391 -5.84 -10.75 -1.58
CA MET A 391 -7.12 -11.31 -1.99
C MET A 391 -6.83 -12.53 -2.88
N ASP A 392 -6.87 -13.73 -2.31
CA ASP A 392 -6.65 -14.95 -3.08
C ASP A 392 -7.89 -15.24 -3.95
N ASN A 393 -7.65 -15.62 -5.20
CA ASN A 393 -8.62 -15.58 -6.30
C ASN A 393 -9.68 -16.71 -6.30
N ASP A 394 -9.71 -17.54 -5.24
CA ASP A 394 -10.51 -18.78 -5.17
C ASP A 394 -11.83 -18.63 -4.37
N ALA A 395 -12.19 -17.41 -3.98
CA ALA A 395 -13.37 -17.15 -3.15
C ALA A 395 -14.67 -16.96 -3.96
N SER A 396 -15.80 -17.38 -3.40
CA SER A 396 -17.14 -17.14 -3.99
C SER A 396 -17.42 -15.64 -4.17
N ASN A 397 -18.24 -15.27 -5.18
CA ASN A 397 -18.55 -13.86 -5.51
C ASN A 397 -19.00 -13.02 -4.30
N ALA A 398 -19.73 -13.61 -3.34
CA ALA A 398 -20.15 -12.93 -2.11
C ALA A 398 -18.99 -12.67 -1.14
N ALA A 399 -18.08 -13.64 -0.97
CA ALA A 399 -16.89 -13.49 -0.13
C ALA A 399 -15.89 -12.48 -0.73
N VAL A 400 -15.77 -12.41 -2.06
CA VAL A 400 -14.96 -11.41 -2.76
C VAL A 400 -15.49 -10.00 -2.53
N LEU A 401 -16.82 -9.81 -2.56
CA LEU A 401 -17.44 -8.51 -2.34
C LEU A 401 -17.23 -8.03 -0.90
N VAL A 402 -17.45 -8.90 0.09
CA VAL A 402 -17.18 -8.59 1.52
C VAL A 402 -15.70 -8.29 1.75
N ALA A 403 -14.78 -9.03 1.14
CA ALA A 403 -13.34 -8.78 1.25
C ALA A 403 -12.93 -7.43 0.62
N SER A 404 -13.51 -7.09 -0.53
CA SER A 404 -13.25 -5.82 -1.22
C SER A 404 -13.80 -4.61 -0.44
N GLU A 405 -15.01 -4.72 0.10
CA GLU A 405 -15.61 -3.71 0.97
C GLU A 405 -14.80 -3.55 2.27
N ALA A 406 -14.43 -4.66 2.91
CA ALA A 406 -13.60 -4.64 4.12
C ALA A 406 -12.24 -4.01 3.87
N HIS A 407 -11.61 -4.29 2.73
CA HIS A 407 -10.35 -3.65 2.35
C HIS A 407 -10.50 -2.13 2.17
N THR A 408 -11.57 -1.71 1.49
CA THR A 408 -11.87 -0.30 1.23
C THR A 408 -12.13 0.46 2.53
N ILE A 409 -12.92 -0.13 3.44
CA ILE A 409 -13.17 0.41 4.78
C ILE A 409 -11.87 0.47 5.59
N THR A 410 -11.03 -0.56 5.53
CA THR A 410 -9.74 -0.60 6.25
C THR A 410 -8.86 0.56 5.82
N LEU A 411 -8.70 0.79 4.52
CA LEU A 411 -7.93 1.92 3.98
C LEU A 411 -8.53 3.27 4.39
N ALA A 412 -9.86 3.40 4.37
CA ALA A 412 -10.53 4.63 4.78
C ALA A 412 -10.28 4.96 6.26
N LEU A 413 -10.33 3.94 7.13
CA LEU A 413 -10.03 4.09 8.56
C LEU A 413 -8.58 4.42 8.83
N GLU A 414 -7.65 3.80 8.09
CA GLU A 414 -6.23 4.14 8.17
C GLU A 414 -5.97 5.59 7.73
N GLY A 415 -6.66 6.06 6.69
CA GLY A 415 -6.62 7.47 6.28
C GLY A 415 -7.13 8.43 7.36
N LEU A 416 -8.28 8.11 7.98
CA LEU A 416 -8.86 8.93 9.06
C LEU A 416 -7.94 8.98 10.28
N LEU A 417 -7.40 7.84 10.71
CA LEU A 417 -6.46 7.76 11.81
C LEU A 417 -5.14 8.47 11.47
N GLY A 418 -4.69 8.40 10.22
CA GLY A 418 -3.53 9.16 9.73
C GLY A 418 -3.69 10.67 9.91
N VAL A 419 -4.86 11.21 9.57
CA VAL A 419 -5.19 12.63 9.81
C VAL A 419 -5.17 12.96 11.30
N VAL A 420 -5.80 12.12 12.13
CA VAL A 420 -5.83 12.29 13.60
C VAL A 420 -4.41 12.33 14.20
N PHE A 421 -3.57 11.35 13.84
CA PHE A 421 -2.20 11.28 14.37
C PHE A 421 -1.32 12.42 13.85
N THR A 422 -1.56 12.90 12.63
CA THR A 422 -0.87 14.08 12.10
C THR A 422 -1.22 15.32 12.92
N ILE A 423 -2.52 15.57 13.18
CA ILE A 423 -2.96 16.70 14.02
C ILE A 423 -2.33 16.61 15.42
N ALA A 424 -2.32 15.43 16.03
CA ALA A 424 -1.70 15.22 17.34
C ALA A 424 -0.19 15.49 17.32
N THR A 425 0.52 15.01 16.30
CA THR A 425 1.97 15.22 16.15
C THR A 425 2.29 16.71 15.97
N LEU A 426 1.57 17.41 15.10
CA LEU A 426 1.76 18.85 14.88
C LEU A 426 1.43 19.66 16.15
N THR A 427 0.47 19.20 16.95
CA THR A 427 0.14 19.81 18.25
C THR A 427 1.27 19.62 19.26
N ASP A 428 1.89 18.43 19.30
CA ASP A 428 3.05 18.16 20.15
C ASP A 428 4.29 18.97 19.65
N GLU A 429 4.48 19.13 18.34
CA GLU A 429 5.53 20.01 17.79
C GLU A 429 5.30 21.49 18.13
N ALA A 430 4.05 21.97 18.09
CA ALA A 430 3.72 23.33 18.50
C ALA A 430 3.98 23.57 20.00
N LEU A 431 3.84 22.54 20.84
CA LEU A 431 4.27 22.57 22.23
C LEU A 431 5.80 22.65 22.35
N ASP A 432 6.55 21.85 21.58
CA ASP A 432 8.01 21.80 21.63
C ASP A 432 8.66 23.11 21.14
N VAL A 433 8.04 23.78 20.17
CA VAL A 433 8.47 25.09 19.66
C VAL A 433 8.10 26.23 20.64
N GLY A 434 7.26 25.95 21.63
CA GLY A 434 6.81 26.93 22.62
C GLY A 434 5.68 27.85 22.13
N GLU A 435 5.00 27.49 21.04
CA GLU A 435 3.80 28.20 20.56
C GLU A 435 2.55 27.88 21.41
N LEU A 436 2.60 26.79 22.18
CA LEU A 436 1.55 26.31 23.06
C LEU A 436 2.10 26.10 24.48
N GLU A 437 1.26 26.35 25.49
CA GLU A 437 1.61 26.06 26.88
C GLU A 437 1.32 24.59 27.23
N SER A 438 2.22 24.00 28.03
CA SER A 438 2.00 22.66 28.57
C SER A 438 0.71 22.60 29.42
N PRO A 439 -0.10 21.54 29.31
CA PRO A 439 -1.30 21.35 30.12
C PRO A 439 -1.11 21.37 31.64
N LYS A 440 0.15 21.33 32.11
CA LYS A 440 0.53 21.34 33.53
C LYS A 440 0.83 22.74 34.08
N CYS A 441 0.86 23.79 33.24
CA CYS A 441 1.19 25.15 33.66
C CYS A 441 -0.07 25.90 34.16
N GLU A 442 0.02 26.58 35.30
CA GLU A 442 -1.10 27.33 35.93
C GLU A 442 -1.31 28.76 35.36
N SER A 443 -0.60 29.11 34.28
CA SER A 443 -0.73 30.41 33.60
C SER A 443 -2.04 30.50 32.80
N ASN A 444 -2.81 31.56 33.03
CA ASN A 444 -4.07 31.86 32.36
C ASN A 444 -3.91 32.59 31.01
N SER A 445 -2.74 32.53 30.36
CA SER A 445 -2.55 33.11 29.02
C SER A 445 -3.33 32.28 27.98
N MET A 446 -4.34 32.90 27.37
CA MET A 446 -5.37 32.23 26.57
C MET A 446 -5.15 32.39 25.06
N GLU A 447 -3.94 32.71 24.61
CA GLU A 447 -3.67 33.00 23.20
C GLU A 447 -2.73 31.97 22.59
N CYS A 448 -3.23 31.18 21.63
CA CYS A 448 -2.40 30.43 20.70
C CYS A 448 -1.63 31.44 19.84
N SER A 449 -0.38 31.75 20.20
CA SER A 449 0.37 32.85 19.58
C SER A 449 1.34 32.40 18.50
N GLY A 450 1.02 31.32 17.78
CA GLY A 450 1.93 30.69 16.83
C GLY A 450 1.25 30.15 15.57
N GLN A 451 1.99 30.10 14.47
CA GLN A 451 1.42 29.76 13.17
C GLN A 451 1.05 28.27 13.08
N LEU A 452 1.82 27.39 13.74
CA LEU A 452 1.55 25.96 13.81
C LEU A 452 0.37 25.67 14.74
N ALA A 453 0.29 26.38 15.88
CA ALA A 453 -0.85 26.33 16.80
C ALA A 453 -2.18 26.73 16.13
N LEU A 454 -2.17 27.84 15.38
CA LEU A 454 -3.35 28.32 14.63
C LEU A 454 -3.78 27.34 13.54
N LEU A 455 -2.82 26.71 12.86
CA LEU A 455 -3.10 25.68 11.86
C LEU A 455 -3.75 24.44 12.50
N CYS A 456 -3.22 23.95 13.61
CA CYS A 456 -3.80 22.82 14.33
C CYS A 456 -5.23 23.12 14.80
N MET A 457 -5.46 24.31 15.35
CA MET A 457 -6.81 24.76 15.76
C MET A 457 -7.78 24.82 14.59
N ALA A 458 -7.36 25.33 13.44
CA ALA A 458 -8.16 25.33 12.23
C ALA A 458 -8.53 23.89 11.82
N MET A 459 -7.54 22.99 11.71
CA MET A 459 -7.76 21.59 11.35
C MET A 459 -8.71 20.87 12.30
N VAL A 460 -8.60 21.11 13.61
CA VAL A 460 -9.53 20.54 14.60
C VAL A 460 -10.94 21.06 14.37
N ASN A 461 -11.12 22.38 14.27
CA ASN A 461 -12.44 23.01 14.12
C ASN A 461 -13.22 22.53 12.89
N SER A 462 -12.51 22.12 11.83
CA SER A 462 -13.15 21.69 10.59
C SER A 462 -13.43 20.20 10.49
N THR A 463 -12.73 19.38 11.26
CA THR A 463 -12.76 17.92 11.08
C THR A 463 -13.40 17.17 12.24
N TRP A 464 -13.50 17.80 13.42
CA TRP A 464 -13.84 17.10 14.65
C TRP A 464 -15.19 16.39 14.63
N LEU A 465 -16.25 16.99 14.05
CA LEU A 465 -17.57 16.36 13.94
C LEU A 465 -17.50 15.07 13.10
N THR A 466 -16.91 15.18 11.92
CA THR A 466 -16.81 14.07 10.97
C THR A 466 -15.92 12.94 11.49
N ILE A 467 -14.83 13.27 12.18
CA ILE A 467 -13.97 12.30 12.87
C ILE A 467 -14.77 11.63 14.00
N LEU A 468 -15.47 12.40 14.83
CA LEU A 468 -16.26 11.88 15.94
C LEU A 468 -17.34 10.92 15.46
N ASP A 469 -18.10 11.29 14.42
CA ASP A 469 -19.15 10.47 13.83
C ASP A 469 -18.59 9.16 13.27
N SER A 470 -17.49 9.23 12.52
CA SER A 470 -16.86 8.05 11.92
C SER A 470 -16.29 7.09 12.97
N LEU A 471 -15.51 7.62 13.92
CA LEU A 471 -14.90 6.82 14.97
C LEU A 471 -15.96 6.26 15.94
N SER A 472 -16.99 7.04 16.29
CA SER A 472 -18.10 6.55 17.14
C SER A 472 -18.93 5.48 16.44
N LEU A 473 -19.20 5.61 15.13
CA LEU A 473 -19.91 4.60 14.35
C LEU A 473 -19.16 3.26 14.33
N ILE A 474 -17.88 3.29 13.99
CA ILE A 474 -17.04 2.09 13.96
C ILE A 474 -16.92 1.50 15.36
N LEU A 475 -16.65 2.34 16.35
CA LEU A 475 -16.53 1.87 17.73
C LEU A 475 -17.85 1.26 18.17
N MET A 476 -19.01 1.81 17.84
CA MET A 476 -20.32 1.26 18.19
C MET A 476 -20.53 -0.14 17.59
N ARG A 477 -20.26 -0.31 16.29
CA ARG A 477 -20.58 -1.52 15.53
C ARG A 477 -19.53 -2.64 15.66
N SER A 478 -18.29 -2.31 16.01
CA SER A 478 -17.19 -3.27 16.06
C SER A 478 -17.20 -4.11 17.34
N GLN A 479 -16.88 -5.40 17.17
CA GLN A 479 -16.61 -6.35 18.26
C GLN A 479 -15.15 -6.84 18.26
N GLY A 480 -14.39 -6.58 17.19
CA GLY A 480 -13.00 -7.01 17.07
C GLY A 480 -12.04 -6.20 17.92
N GLU A 481 -11.21 -6.87 18.73
CA GLU A 481 -10.29 -6.20 19.67
C GLU A 481 -9.26 -5.31 18.96
N ALA A 482 -8.69 -5.75 17.84
CA ALA A 482 -7.64 -5.01 17.13
C ALA A 482 -8.14 -3.67 16.57
N ILE A 483 -9.31 -3.66 15.92
CA ILE A 483 -9.91 -2.44 15.40
C ILE A 483 -10.36 -1.51 16.53
N ILE A 484 -10.95 -2.06 17.62
CA ILE A 484 -11.35 -1.26 18.79
C ILE A 484 -10.13 -0.54 19.39
N LEU A 485 -9.00 -1.24 19.52
CA LEU A 485 -7.76 -0.65 20.03
C LEU A 485 -7.25 0.49 19.16
N GLU A 486 -7.21 0.33 17.84
CA GLU A 486 -6.76 1.39 16.93
C GLU A 486 -7.68 2.62 16.94
N ILE A 487 -8.99 2.41 16.97
CA ILE A 487 -9.97 3.49 17.06
C ILE A 487 -9.84 4.23 18.40
N LEU A 488 -9.65 3.50 19.50
CA LEU A 488 -9.44 4.10 20.82
C LEU A 488 -8.11 4.86 20.94
N LYS A 489 -7.05 4.44 20.23
CA LYS A 489 -5.82 5.24 20.10
C LYS A 489 -6.09 6.56 19.38
N GLY A 490 -6.87 6.52 18.30
CA GLY A 490 -7.32 7.73 17.59
C GLY A 490 -8.13 8.66 18.50
N TYR A 491 -9.11 8.13 19.23
CA TYR A 491 -9.87 8.87 20.25
C TYR A 491 -8.93 9.54 21.27
N GLN A 492 -7.95 8.80 21.80
CA GLN A 492 -7.01 9.32 22.77
C GLN A 492 -6.19 10.49 22.20
N ALA A 493 -5.58 10.30 21.03
CA ALA A 493 -4.70 11.26 20.40
C ALA A 493 -5.45 12.56 20.05
N PHE A 494 -6.62 12.44 19.42
CA PHE A 494 -7.41 13.60 19.02
C PHE A 494 -7.93 14.38 20.24
N THR A 495 -8.48 13.68 21.24
CA THR A 495 -9.01 14.33 22.45
C THR A 495 -7.92 15.06 23.24
N GLN A 496 -6.71 14.48 23.28
CA GLN A 496 -5.56 15.13 23.92
C GLN A 496 -5.10 16.37 23.14
N ALA A 497 -5.05 16.30 21.80
CA ALA A 497 -4.74 17.46 20.97
C ALA A 497 -5.75 18.59 21.16
N CYS A 498 -7.06 18.30 21.19
CA CYS A 498 -8.11 19.28 21.50
C CYS A 498 -7.91 19.92 22.87
N GLY A 499 -7.51 19.13 23.88
CA GLY A 499 -7.22 19.63 25.22
C GLY A 499 -6.03 20.59 25.24
N VAL A 500 -4.92 20.23 24.61
CA VAL A 500 -3.72 21.07 24.51
C VAL A 500 -4.03 22.38 23.78
N LEU A 501 -4.76 22.31 22.67
CA LEU A 501 -5.15 23.48 21.88
C LEU A 501 -6.28 24.31 22.52
N ARG A 502 -6.81 23.86 23.67
CA ARG A 502 -7.96 24.46 24.38
C ARG A 502 -9.22 24.56 23.52
N ALA A 503 -9.42 23.62 22.60
CA ALA A 503 -10.65 23.46 21.83
C ALA A 503 -11.73 22.76 22.69
N ILE A 504 -12.43 23.53 23.53
CA ILE A 504 -13.32 23.03 24.59
C ILE A 504 -14.51 22.23 24.03
N GLU A 505 -15.15 22.71 22.96
CA GLU A 505 -16.31 22.06 22.35
C GLU A 505 -15.99 20.65 21.80
N PRO A 506 -14.98 20.46 20.93
CA PRO A 506 -14.62 19.13 20.47
C PRO A 506 -14.09 18.24 21.62
N LEU A 507 -13.31 18.79 22.56
CA LEU A 507 -12.86 18.05 23.75
C LEU A 507 -14.05 17.43 24.51
N ASN A 508 -15.05 18.23 24.82
CA ASN A 508 -16.21 17.79 25.59
C ASN A 508 -17.06 16.78 24.83
N SER A 509 -17.21 16.97 23.51
CA SER A 509 -17.97 16.07 22.65
C SER A 509 -17.31 14.69 22.54
N PHE A 510 -15.98 14.64 22.38
CA PHE A 510 -15.24 13.39 22.37
C PHE A 510 -15.25 12.68 23.73
N LEU A 511 -15.12 13.43 24.84
CA LEU A 511 -15.25 12.88 26.19
C LEU A 511 -16.65 12.30 26.43
N ALA A 512 -17.70 13.02 26.07
CA ALA A 512 -19.09 12.56 26.20
C ALA A 512 -19.36 11.31 25.35
N SER A 513 -18.84 11.25 24.12
CA SER A 513 -18.90 10.06 23.28
C SER A 513 -18.17 8.88 23.92
N LEU A 514 -16.93 9.08 24.39
CA LEU A 514 -16.15 8.02 25.03
C LEU A 514 -16.85 7.49 26.30
N CYS A 515 -17.47 8.37 27.09
CA CYS A 515 -18.27 8.02 28.26
C CYS A 515 -19.39 7.03 27.91
N LYS A 516 -20.10 7.20 26.78
CA LYS A 516 -21.15 6.27 26.33
C LYS A 516 -20.64 4.84 26.11
N PHE A 517 -19.35 4.67 25.79
CA PHE A 517 -18.73 3.37 25.58
C PHE A 517 -18.12 2.77 26.86
N THR A 518 -18.12 3.49 27.99
CA THR A 518 -17.53 3.00 29.26
C THR A 518 -18.48 2.17 30.11
N ILE A 519 -19.77 2.53 30.16
CA ILE A 519 -20.80 1.85 30.95
C ILE A 519 -22.09 1.92 30.13
N ASN A 520 -22.68 0.77 29.79
CA ASN A 520 -24.00 0.74 29.16
C ASN A 520 -25.02 1.33 30.15
N ASN A 521 -25.54 2.52 29.87
CA ASN A 521 -26.69 3.04 30.62
C ASN A 521 -27.95 2.37 30.03
N PRO A 522 -28.69 1.54 30.78
CA PRO A 522 -29.83 0.78 30.24
C PRO A 522 -31.01 1.65 29.79
N ASN A 523 -30.95 2.98 29.93
CA ASN A 523 -32.12 3.86 29.83
C ASN A 523 -32.37 4.57 28.49
N GLU A 524 -31.63 4.28 27.41
CA GLU A 524 -31.87 4.93 26.11
C GLU A 524 -32.42 4.01 24.99
N GLY A 525 -32.56 2.70 25.22
CA GLY A 525 -32.96 1.73 24.19
C GLY A 525 -34.46 1.63 23.87
N GLU A 526 -35.36 2.07 24.77
CA GLU A 526 -36.79 1.68 24.69
C GLU A 526 -37.77 2.81 24.28
N LYS A 527 -37.34 3.89 23.63
CA LYS A 527 -38.28 4.95 23.17
C LYS A 527 -38.71 4.88 21.70
N LYS A 528 -38.37 3.83 20.96
CA LYS A 528 -38.88 3.61 19.60
C LYS A 528 -39.38 2.19 19.41
N SER A 529 -40.57 1.89 19.93
CA SER A 529 -41.61 1.15 19.19
C SER A 529 -42.82 0.86 20.08
N ILE A 530 -43.97 0.69 19.41
CA ILE A 530 -45.27 0.21 19.91
C ILE A 530 -46.25 1.32 20.35
N LEU A 531 -46.78 2.01 19.34
CA LEU A 531 -48.21 2.32 19.26
C LEU A 531 -48.97 1.01 18.99
N GLN A 532 -49.70 0.49 19.98
CA GLN A 532 -50.93 -0.30 19.78
C GLN A 532 -51.77 -0.34 21.07
N SER A 533 -53.08 -0.26 20.87
CA SER A 533 -54.17 0.10 21.79
C SER A 533 -54.60 -1.06 22.74
N PRO A 534 -55.55 -0.84 23.68
CA PRO A 534 -55.56 -1.44 25.02
C PRO A 534 -56.33 -2.76 25.14
N GLY A 535 -55.87 -3.65 26.04
CA GLY A 535 -56.59 -4.87 26.40
C GLY A 535 -55.91 -5.74 27.47
N SER A 536 -56.06 -5.34 28.74
CA SER A 536 -56.16 -6.19 29.95
C SER A 536 -55.37 -7.52 30.06
N LYS A 537 -54.40 -7.59 30.97
CA LYS A 537 -54.54 -8.15 32.33
C LYS A 537 -53.20 -8.10 33.09
N LYS A 538 -53.28 -7.64 34.34
CA LYS A 538 -52.20 -7.56 35.32
C LYS A 538 -51.55 -8.93 35.60
N SER A 539 -50.23 -8.94 35.72
CA SER A 539 -49.55 -9.76 36.73
C SER A 539 -48.48 -8.89 37.41
N GLU A 540 -48.64 -8.73 38.72
CA GLU A 540 -47.67 -8.11 39.61
C GLU A 540 -46.51 -9.09 39.84
N THR A 541 -45.28 -8.64 39.59
CA THR A 541 -44.09 -9.13 40.29
C THR A 541 -43.10 -7.97 40.39
N THR A 542 -43.13 -7.30 41.54
CA THR A 542 -42.04 -6.51 42.09
C THR A 542 -40.95 -7.45 42.60
N MET A 543 -39.91 -7.73 41.82
CA MET A 543 -38.63 -8.28 42.30
C MET A 543 -37.47 -7.79 41.42
N ASP A 544 -36.46 -7.19 42.05
CA ASP A 544 -35.05 -7.00 41.64
C ASP A 544 -34.72 -6.75 40.16
N GLN A 545 -34.65 -5.47 39.77
CA GLN A 545 -33.79 -5.01 38.67
C GLN A 545 -32.51 -4.36 39.26
N ARG A 546 -31.66 -5.16 39.89
CA ARG A 546 -30.22 -4.87 40.02
C ARG A 546 -29.45 -5.98 39.35
N ASP A 547 -29.71 -6.19 38.06
CA ASP A 547 -28.82 -7.02 37.26
C ASP A 547 -27.44 -6.34 37.22
N GLY A 548 -26.43 -7.08 37.70
CA GLY A 548 -25.06 -6.60 37.83
C GLY A 548 -24.52 -6.12 36.49
N ILE A 549 -23.99 -4.90 36.44
CA ILE A 549 -23.35 -4.34 35.25
C ILE A 549 -22.10 -5.18 34.94
N ILE A 550 -22.17 -6.00 33.90
CA ILE A 550 -21.03 -6.78 33.39
C ILE A 550 -20.25 -5.91 32.39
N LEU A 551 -19.00 -5.57 32.71
CA LEU A 551 -18.13 -4.79 31.84
C LEU A 551 -17.54 -5.67 30.73
N THR A 552 -17.76 -5.27 29.47
CA THR A 552 -17.13 -5.94 28.32
C THR A 552 -15.65 -5.52 28.15
N PRO A 553 -14.81 -6.28 27.42
CA PRO A 553 -13.44 -5.89 27.10
C PRO A 553 -13.34 -4.50 26.44
N LYS A 554 -14.32 -4.17 25.59
CA LYS A 554 -14.46 -2.86 24.95
C LYS A 554 -14.72 -1.75 25.97
N ASN A 555 -15.60 -1.98 26.96
CA ASN A 555 -15.84 -1.03 28.06
C ASN A 555 -14.56 -0.78 28.87
N VAL A 556 -13.81 -1.85 29.17
CA VAL A 556 -12.53 -1.77 29.89
C VAL A 556 -11.50 -0.94 29.11
N GLN A 557 -11.38 -1.16 27.81
CA GLN A 557 -10.46 -0.39 26.97
C GLN A 557 -10.90 1.09 26.86
N ALA A 558 -12.19 1.36 26.70
CA ALA A 558 -12.72 2.73 26.69
C ALA A 558 -12.47 3.46 28.02
N LEU A 559 -12.64 2.77 29.15
CA LEU A 559 -12.30 3.30 30.48
C LEU A 559 -10.82 3.64 30.61
N ARG A 560 -9.94 2.76 30.13
CA ARG A 560 -8.49 3.02 30.12
C ARG A 560 -8.17 4.27 29.30
N THR A 561 -8.73 4.40 28.11
CA THR A 561 -8.56 5.58 27.27
C THR A 561 -9.07 6.84 27.96
N LEU A 562 -10.25 6.78 28.59
CA LEU A 562 -10.85 7.92 29.30
C LEU A 562 -9.94 8.39 30.44
N PHE A 563 -9.42 7.48 31.26
CA PHE A 563 -8.51 7.83 32.35
C PHE A 563 -7.17 8.34 31.86
N ASN A 564 -6.63 7.82 30.76
CA ASN A 564 -5.40 8.34 30.16
C ASN A 564 -5.56 9.79 29.68
N VAL A 565 -6.69 10.10 29.03
CA VAL A 565 -7.02 11.47 28.61
C VAL A 565 -7.18 12.37 29.85
N ALA A 566 -7.96 11.93 30.83
CA ALA A 566 -8.23 12.73 32.02
C ALA A 566 -6.97 13.00 32.86
N HIS A 567 -6.06 12.03 32.91
CA HIS A 567 -4.76 12.22 33.56
C HIS A 567 -3.87 13.23 32.83
N ARG A 568 -3.82 13.21 31.48
CA ARG A 568 -3.01 14.18 30.72
C ARG A 568 -3.57 15.61 30.79
N LEU A 569 -4.90 15.75 30.90
CA LEU A 569 -5.61 17.02 30.80
C LEU A 569 -6.22 17.52 32.12
N HIS A 570 -5.78 17.02 33.28
CA HIS A 570 -6.47 17.24 34.56
C HIS A 570 -6.78 18.71 34.89
N ASN A 571 -5.88 19.65 34.54
CA ASN A 571 -6.04 21.09 34.76
C ASN A 571 -6.97 21.79 33.75
N ILE A 572 -7.22 21.16 32.59
CA ILE A 572 -7.96 21.78 31.46
C ILE A 572 -9.42 21.33 31.44
N LEU A 573 -9.75 20.18 32.03
CA LEU A 573 -11.07 19.57 31.93
C LEU A 573 -12.23 20.41 32.49
N GLY A 574 -11.99 21.33 33.44
CA GLY A 574 -13.02 22.24 33.95
C GLY A 574 -14.34 21.53 34.32
N PRO A 575 -15.52 21.99 33.85
CA PRO A 575 -16.82 21.35 34.12
C PRO A 575 -16.95 19.91 33.62
N SER A 576 -16.14 19.49 32.64
CA SER A 576 -16.17 18.14 32.07
C SER A 576 -15.62 17.08 33.02
N TRP A 577 -15.00 17.51 34.13
CA TRP A 577 -14.70 16.65 35.27
C TRP A 577 -15.94 15.94 35.83
N VAL A 578 -17.13 16.53 35.70
CA VAL A 578 -18.38 15.91 36.19
C VAL A 578 -18.66 14.60 35.46
N LEU A 579 -18.39 14.51 34.16
CA LEU A 579 -18.61 13.29 33.37
C LEU A 579 -17.66 12.17 33.82
N VAL A 580 -16.37 12.47 33.95
CA VAL A 580 -15.35 11.50 34.38
C VAL A 580 -15.58 11.08 35.83
N SER A 581 -15.96 12.01 36.70
CA SER A 581 -16.26 11.75 38.11
C SER A 581 -17.51 10.88 38.27
N SER A 582 -18.55 11.11 37.47
CA SER A 582 -19.77 10.30 37.51
C SER A 582 -19.48 8.83 37.17
N ILE A 583 -18.68 8.57 36.14
CA ILE A 583 -18.25 7.21 35.78
C ILE A 583 -17.37 6.61 36.87
N ALA A 584 -16.44 7.38 37.44
CA ALA A 584 -15.58 6.92 38.53
C ALA A 584 -16.39 6.56 39.79
N ILE A 585 -17.45 7.31 40.10
CA ILE A 585 -18.39 7.02 41.20
C ILE A 585 -19.19 5.76 40.91
N ILE A 586 -19.72 5.59 39.69
CA ILE A 586 -20.44 4.37 39.31
C ILE A 586 -19.53 3.14 39.44
N LEU A 587 -18.27 3.23 38.98
CA LEU A 587 -17.29 2.15 39.16
C LEU A 587 -17.00 1.82 40.63
N LEU A 588 -17.03 2.81 41.53
CA LEU A 588 -16.87 2.59 42.98
C LEU A 588 -18.06 1.87 43.61
N THR A 589 -19.25 2.00 43.01
CA THR A 589 -20.48 1.36 43.49
C THR A 589 -20.71 -0.05 42.93
N LEU A 590 -19.88 -0.50 41.97
CA LEU A 590 -19.99 -1.85 41.40
C LEU A 590 -19.35 -2.91 42.31
N PRO A 591 -20.03 -4.06 42.54
CA PRO A 591 -19.51 -5.15 43.36
C PRO A 591 -18.45 -6.02 42.66
N VAL A 592 -17.68 -5.46 41.71
CA VAL A 592 -16.75 -6.21 40.85
C VAL A 592 -15.30 -5.90 41.24
N PRO A 593 -14.41 -6.91 41.41
CA PRO A 593 -12.99 -6.66 41.62
C PRO A 593 -12.38 -6.04 40.36
N LEU A 594 -12.03 -4.74 40.43
CA LEU A 594 -11.27 -4.05 39.39
C LEU A 594 -9.91 -4.76 39.21
N THR A 595 -9.73 -5.51 38.12
CA THR A 595 -8.49 -6.24 37.84
C THR A 595 -7.36 -5.31 37.39
N GLY A 596 -6.14 -5.59 37.88
CA GLY A 596 -4.83 -5.11 37.41
C GLY A 596 -4.73 -3.65 36.98
N SER A 597 -4.83 -3.39 35.68
CA SER A 597 -4.56 -2.08 35.07
C SER A 597 -5.61 -1.01 35.39
N ILE A 598 -6.89 -1.37 35.55
CA ILE A 598 -7.91 -0.40 35.94
C ILE A 598 -7.69 -0.01 37.41
N SER A 599 -7.31 -0.95 38.28
CA SER A 599 -6.99 -0.65 39.68
C SER A 599 -5.82 0.33 39.80
N PHE A 600 -4.78 0.20 38.95
CA PHE A 600 -3.64 1.11 38.95
C PHE A 600 -4.01 2.52 38.46
N CYS A 601 -4.64 2.64 37.28
CA CYS A 601 -5.10 3.93 36.77
C CYS A 601 -6.09 4.60 37.75
N PHE A 602 -7.01 3.82 38.31
CA PHE A 602 -8.00 4.30 39.28
C PHE A 602 -7.36 4.69 40.63
N LYS A 603 -6.36 3.95 41.13
CA LYS A 603 -5.61 4.32 42.35
C LYS A 603 -4.79 5.60 42.15
N THR A 604 -4.12 5.75 41.00
CA THR A 604 -3.38 6.97 40.64
C THR A 604 -4.33 8.17 40.49
N PHE A 605 -5.51 7.95 39.89
CA PHE A 605 -6.57 8.94 39.74
C PHE A 605 -7.18 9.37 41.09
N LYS A 606 -7.43 8.41 42.00
CA LYS A 606 -7.95 8.65 43.35
C LYS A 606 -6.98 9.43 44.23
N ARG A 607 -5.66 9.33 43.97
CA ARG A 607 -4.60 10.02 44.73
C ARG A 607 -4.45 11.50 44.39
N HIS A 608 -4.96 11.97 43.24
CA HIS A 608 -4.80 13.35 42.77
C HIS A 608 -6.08 14.20 42.81
N ILE A 609 -7.26 13.60 42.99
CA ILE A 609 -8.53 14.35 43.13
C ILE A 609 -8.87 14.64 44.61
N TRP A 610 -8.33 13.83 45.52
CA TRP A 610 -8.56 13.96 46.98
C TRP A 610 -7.41 14.67 47.72
N THR A 611 -6.51 15.32 46.98
CA THR A 611 -5.51 16.27 47.43
C THR A 611 -5.72 17.55 46.65
#